data_AF-A0A660RX93-F1
#
_entry.id   AF-A0A660RX93-F1
#
_cell.length_a   1.000
_cell.length_b   1.000
_cell.length_c   1.000
_cell.angle_alpha   90.00
_cell.angle_beta   90.00
_cell.angle_gamma   90.00
#
_symmetry.space_group_name_H-M   'P 1'
#
loop_
_entity.id
_entity.type
_entity.pdbx_description
1 polymer ?
#
loop_
_entity_poly.entity_id
_entity_poly.type
_entity_poly.pdbx_seq_one_letter_code
_entity_poly.pdbx_strand_id
1 'polypeptide(L)'
;MSPRPATIRIPQRRSYVPMAQKNRTGTGLSFSKVLKTTRQMAIAIIFALAVLLTLGFWTAHQTRKTAKDIELLQAEKGRLSAQYQDFSTQVDRLKARSRLEKLGKKMGLHPPADRQIISLN
;
A
#
# COMPACT_ATOMS: atom_id res chain seq x y z
N MET A 1 12.45 43.20 104.41
CA MET A 1 11.81 43.20 103.07
C MET A 1 12.76 43.86 102.10
N SER A 2 13.28 43.13 101.10
CA SER A 2 14.25 43.68 100.14
C SER A 2 13.56 44.06 98.83
N PRO A 3 13.85 45.23 98.22
CA PRO A 3 13.17 45.67 97.01
C PRO A 3 13.64 44.88 95.79
N ARG A 4 12.69 44.47 94.94
CA ARG A 4 12.98 43.83 93.64
C ARG A 4 13.13 44.90 92.56
N PRO A 5 14.17 44.84 91.71
CA PRO A 5 14.32 45.79 90.60
C PRO A 5 13.31 45.51 89.49
N ALA A 6 12.65 46.55 89.00
CA ALA A 6 11.77 46.49 87.84
C ALA A 6 12.59 46.73 86.55
N THR A 7 12.53 45.79 85.61
CA THR A 7 13.20 45.91 84.31
C THR A 7 12.19 46.42 83.27
N ILE A 8 12.44 47.61 82.72
CA ILE A 8 11.63 48.21 81.65
C ILE A 8 12.16 47.72 80.30
N ARG A 9 11.30 47.13 79.46
CA ARG A 9 11.66 46.67 78.11
C ARG A 9 11.36 47.76 77.09
N ILE A 10 12.38 48.27 76.43
CA ILE A 10 12.25 49.24 75.33
C ILE A 10 12.11 48.46 74.00
N PRO A 11 11.07 48.70 73.19
CA PRO A 11 10.93 48.05 71.90
C PRO A 11 11.96 48.57 70.89
N GLN A 12 12.76 47.67 70.30
CA GLN A 12 13.70 48.01 69.25
C GLN A 12 12.96 48.29 67.93
N ARG A 13 13.29 49.43 67.29
CA ARG A 13 12.83 49.81 65.95
C ARG A 13 13.22 48.73 64.94
N ARG A 14 12.26 48.19 64.18
CA ARG A 14 12.54 47.33 63.02
C ARG A 14 13.10 48.17 61.89
N SER A 15 14.31 47.84 61.43
CA SER A 15 14.89 48.37 60.19
C SER A 15 14.04 47.94 59.00
N TYR A 16 13.65 48.91 58.17
CA TYR A 16 12.96 48.69 56.91
C TYR A 16 13.89 47.97 55.92
N VAL A 17 13.45 46.83 55.36
CA VAL A 17 14.16 46.09 54.32
C VAL A 17 13.43 46.32 53.00
N PRO A 18 14.06 46.92 51.98
CA PRO A 18 13.40 47.13 50.69
C PRO A 18 13.14 45.76 50.04
N MET A 19 11.88 45.50 49.67
CA MET A 19 11.55 44.31 48.88
C MET A 19 12.20 44.45 47.51
N ALA A 20 13.17 43.57 47.21
CA ALA A 20 13.73 43.44 45.88
C ALA A 20 12.63 42.96 44.91
N GLN A 21 12.18 43.88 44.06
CA GLN A 21 11.24 43.60 42.98
C GLN A 21 11.92 42.65 41.98
N LYS A 22 11.50 41.39 42.00
CA LYS A 22 12.04 40.34 41.13
C LYS A 22 11.52 40.53 39.70
N ASN A 23 12.20 41.37 38.93
CA ASN A 23 11.96 41.51 37.49
C ASN A 23 12.30 40.19 36.80
N ARG A 24 11.28 39.38 36.49
CA ARG A 24 11.43 38.18 35.65
C ARG A 24 11.42 38.55 34.17
N THR A 25 12.40 39.33 33.74
CA THR A 25 12.77 39.42 32.32
C THR A 25 13.92 38.45 32.09
N GLY A 26 13.54 37.18 31.92
CA GLY A 26 14.47 36.11 31.61
C GLY A 26 13.79 35.14 30.65
N THR A 27 13.60 35.55 29.41
CA THR A 27 13.37 34.64 28.28
C THR A 27 14.67 33.87 28.04
N GLY A 28 14.98 32.96 28.96
CA GLY A 28 16.05 31.98 28.79
C GLY A 28 15.57 30.94 27.79
N LEU A 29 15.94 31.11 26.52
CA LEU A 29 15.94 30.02 25.55
C LEU A 29 16.83 28.92 26.12
N SER A 30 16.20 27.97 26.80
CA SER A 30 16.93 26.85 27.40
C SER A 30 17.46 25.99 26.27
N PHE A 31 18.76 26.04 26.02
CA PHE A 31 19.45 25.21 25.03
C PHE A 31 19.09 23.73 25.17
N SER A 32 18.79 23.27 26.39
CA SER A 32 18.31 21.91 26.64
C SER A 32 16.95 21.58 26.02
N LYS A 33 16.03 22.56 25.94
CA LYS A 33 14.75 22.40 25.24
C LYS A 33 14.95 22.39 23.73
N VAL A 34 15.76 23.31 23.20
CA VAL A 34 16.08 23.38 21.75
C VAL A 34 16.77 22.10 21.27
N LEU A 35 17.72 21.56 22.04
CA LEU A 35 18.41 20.32 21.72
C LEU A 35 17.49 19.08 21.76
N LYS A 36 16.52 19.06 22.69
CA LYS A 36 15.51 17.98 22.76
C LYS A 36 14.56 18.03 21.55
N THR A 37 14.09 19.22 21.17
CA THR A 37 13.18 19.38 20.03
C THR A 37 13.86 19.02 18.71
N THR A 38 15.11 19.44 18.52
CA THR A 38 15.90 19.09 17.31
C THR A 38 16.19 17.60 17.22
N ARG A 39 16.53 16.94 18.34
CA ARG A 39 16.70 15.47 18.38
C ARG A 39 15.40 14.74 18.06
N GLN A 40 14.26 15.20 18.59
CA GLN A 40 12.96 14.62 18.28
C GLN A 40 12.56 14.81 16.81
N MET A 41 12.82 15.99 16.23
CA MET A 41 12.60 16.22 14.79
C MET A 41 13.47 15.29 13.93
N ALA A 42 14.75 15.11 14.28
CA ALA A 42 15.62 14.18 13.56
C ALA A 42 15.11 12.74 13.61
N ILE A 43 14.66 12.26 14.78
CA ILE A 43 14.07 10.92 14.93
C ILE A 43 12.79 10.79 14.09
N ALA A 44 11.93 11.81 14.09
CA ALA A 44 10.70 11.80 13.29
C ALA A 44 11.00 11.72 11.78
N ILE A 45 12.02 12.45 11.30
CA ILE A 45 12.46 12.40 9.91
C ILE A 45 12.99 11.01 9.55
N ILE A 46 13.84 10.42 10.40
CA ILE A 46 14.36 9.06 10.19
C ILE A 46 13.21 8.05 10.13
N PHE A 47 12.23 8.17 11.02
CA PHE A 47 11.07 7.29 11.04
C PHE A 47 10.21 7.44 9.78
N ALA A 48 9.95 8.68 9.34
CA ALA A 48 9.23 8.94 8.10
C ALA A 48 9.95 8.35 6.88
N LEU A 49 11.27 8.52 6.80
CA LEU A 49 12.11 7.91 5.77
C LEU A 49 12.03 6.39 5.79
N ALA A 50 12.12 5.77 6.97
CA ALA A 50 11.99 4.32 7.11
C ALA A 50 10.64 3.81 6.62
N VAL A 51 9.54 4.49 6.96
CA VAL A 51 8.20 4.16 6.48
C VAL A 51 8.09 4.29 4.97
N LEU A 52 8.62 5.36 4.37
CA LEU A 52 8.63 5.55 2.92
C LEU A 52 9.41 4.43 2.20
N LEU A 53 10.55 4.02 2.76
CA LEU A 53 11.37 2.95 2.20
C LEU A 53 10.67 1.58 2.28
N THR A 54 10.04 1.26 3.41
CA THR A 54 9.30 -0.02 3.55
C THR A 54 8.09 -0.05 2.64
N LEU A 55 7.37 1.07 2.49
CA LEU A 55 6.25 1.18 1.55
C LEU A 55 6.72 1.00 0.10
N GLY A 56 7.82 1.67 -0.28
CA GLY A 56 8.40 1.54 -1.62
C GLY A 56 8.89 0.13 -1.94
N PHE A 57 9.50 -0.54 -0.96
CA PHE A 57 9.94 -1.92 -1.13
C PHE A 57 8.75 -2.89 -1.27
N TRP A 58 7.72 -2.71 -0.45
CA TRP A 58 6.50 -3.52 -0.51
C TRP A 58 5.76 -3.35 -1.83
N THR A 59 5.58 -2.12 -2.29
CA THR A 59 4.90 -1.83 -3.57
C THR A 59 5.70 -2.40 -4.74
N ALA A 60 7.02 -2.17 -4.79
CA ALA A 60 7.87 -2.73 -5.84
C ALA A 60 7.82 -4.28 -5.88
N HIS A 61 7.83 -4.92 -4.70
CA HIS A 61 7.68 -6.37 -4.61
C HIS A 61 6.34 -6.85 -5.16
N GLN A 62 5.24 -6.19 -4.77
CA GLN A 62 3.91 -6.56 -5.28
C GLN A 62 3.77 -6.29 -6.78
N THR A 63 4.26 -5.16 -7.28
CA THR A 63 4.25 -4.87 -8.73
C THR A 63 5.01 -5.95 -9.51
N ARG A 64 6.16 -6.40 -9.00
CA ARG A 64 6.93 -7.47 -9.64
C ARG A 64 6.22 -8.82 -9.62
N LYS A 65 5.48 -9.12 -8.55
CA LYS A 65 4.64 -10.32 -8.47
C LYS A 65 3.50 -10.25 -9.50
N THR A 66 2.77 -9.14 -9.53
CA THR A 66 1.67 -8.92 -10.48
C THR A 66 2.16 -8.97 -11.93
N ALA A 67 3.35 -8.42 -12.22
CA ALA A 67 3.93 -8.49 -13.57
C ALA A 67 4.17 -9.94 -14.02
N LYS A 68 4.70 -10.79 -13.15
CA LYS A 68 4.89 -12.22 -13.45
C LYS A 68 3.55 -12.94 -13.66
N ASP A 69 2.55 -12.63 -12.84
CA ASP A 69 1.22 -13.22 -12.99
C ASP A 69 0.59 -12.83 -14.33
N ILE A 70 0.75 -11.56 -14.76
CA ILE A 70 0.30 -11.08 -16.07
C ILE A 70 1.03 -11.80 -17.21
N GLU A 71 2.35 -11.98 -17.13
CA GLU A 71 3.13 -12.72 -18.14
C GLU A 71 2.64 -14.17 -18.27
N LEU A 72 2.37 -14.84 -17.14
CA LEU A 72 1.83 -16.20 -17.14
C LEU A 72 0.43 -16.25 -17.78
N LEU A 73 -0.45 -15.33 -17.40
CA LEU A 73 -1.80 -15.20 -17.99
C LEU A 73 -1.74 -14.94 -19.51
N GLN A 74 -0.78 -14.14 -19.97
CA GLN A 74 -0.62 -13.85 -21.39
C GLN A 74 -0.08 -15.07 -22.16
N ALA A 75 0.88 -15.79 -21.59
CA ALA A 75 1.38 -17.04 -22.16
C ALA A 75 0.28 -18.10 -22.25
N GLU A 76 -0.54 -18.21 -21.21
CA GLU A 76 -1.65 -19.17 -21.18
C GLU A 76 -2.75 -18.81 -22.19
N LYS A 77 -3.07 -17.52 -22.34
CA LYS A 77 -3.96 -17.04 -23.42
C LYS A 77 -3.42 -17.40 -24.81
N GLY A 78 -2.12 -17.20 -25.06
CA GLY A 78 -1.50 -17.55 -26.34
C GLY A 78 -1.54 -19.06 -26.62
N ARG A 79 -1.30 -19.88 -25.60
CA ARG A 79 -1.42 -21.34 -25.70
C ARG A 79 -2.86 -21.76 -26.01
N LEU A 80 -3.83 -21.16 -25.31
CA LEU A 80 -5.23 -21.46 -25.51
C LEU A 80 -5.73 -21.03 -26.90
N SER A 81 -5.28 -19.87 -27.41
CA SER A 81 -5.62 -19.43 -28.76
C SER A 81 -5.06 -20.36 -29.84
N ALA A 82 -3.83 -20.85 -29.65
CA ALA A 82 -3.23 -21.82 -30.57
C ALA A 82 -4.01 -23.14 -30.58
N GLN A 83 -4.37 -23.67 -29.40
CA GLN A 83 -5.20 -24.86 -29.28
C GLN A 83 -6.58 -24.66 -29.92
N TYR A 84 -7.19 -23.48 -29.76
CA TYR A 84 -8.46 -23.16 -30.38
C TYR A 84 -8.35 -23.11 -31.91
N GLN A 85 -7.29 -22.53 -32.46
CA GLN A 85 -7.03 -22.53 -33.90
C GLN A 85 -6.81 -23.95 -34.45
N ASP A 86 -6.04 -24.78 -33.75
CA ASP A 86 -5.83 -26.19 -34.13
C ASP A 86 -7.15 -26.96 -34.12
N PHE A 87 -7.95 -26.78 -33.07
CA PHE A 87 -9.26 -27.41 -32.97
C PHE A 87 -10.21 -26.93 -34.07
N SER A 88 -10.27 -25.63 -34.34
CA SER A 88 -11.05 -25.08 -35.46
C SER A 88 -10.63 -25.70 -36.78
N THR A 89 -9.31 -25.77 -37.03
CA THR A 89 -8.76 -26.36 -38.26
C THR A 89 -9.13 -27.84 -38.38
N GLN A 90 -9.12 -28.60 -37.28
CA GLN A 90 -9.53 -30.00 -37.27
C GLN A 90 -11.03 -30.15 -37.54
N VAL A 91 -11.86 -29.31 -36.92
CA VAL A 91 -13.31 -29.28 -37.15
C VAL A 91 -13.62 -28.93 -38.61
N ASP A 92 -12.93 -27.96 -39.18
CA ASP A 92 -13.12 -27.58 -40.59
C ASP A 92 -12.68 -28.70 -41.53
N ARG A 93 -11.59 -29.40 -41.21
CA ARG A 93 -11.17 -30.61 -41.95
C ARG A 93 -12.16 -31.77 -41.80
N LEU A 94 -12.86 -31.90 -40.67
CA LEU A 94 -13.90 -32.91 -40.47
C LEU A 94 -15.18 -32.54 -41.21
N LYS A 95 -15.57 -31.27 -41.18
CA LYS A 95 -16.71 -30.71 -41.91
C LYS A 95 -16.47 -30.60 -43.41
N ALA A 96 -15.22 -30.74 -43.86
CA ALA A 96 -14.88 -30.71 -45.28
C ALA A 96 -15.78 -31.68 -46.05
N ARG A 97 -16.59 -31.12 -46.95
CA ARG A 97 -17.62 -31.82 -47.73
C ARG A 97 -17.09 -33.09 -48.40
N SER A 98 -15.84 -33.06 -48.88
CA SER A 98 -15.17 -34.19 -49.51
C SER A 98 -14.92 -35.38 -48.57
N ARG A 99 -14.69 -35.13 -47.27
CA ARG A 99 -14.53 -36.17 -46.25
C ARG A 99 -15.88 -36.77 -45.87
N LEU A 100 -16.90 -35.92 -45.67
CA LEU A 100 -18.26 -36.36 -45.42
C LEU A 100 -18.84 -37.17 -46.59
N GLU A 101 -18.57 -36.77 -47.83
CA GLU A 101 -18.99 -37.52 -49.02
C GLU A 101 -18.27 -38.87 -49.15
N LYS A 102 -16.96 -38.93 -48.86
CA LYS A 102 -16.21 -40.19 -48.80
C LYS A 102 -16.73 -41.11 -47.69
N LEU A 103 -17.08 -40.55 -46.52
CA LEU A 103 -17.62 -41.29 -45.39
C LEU A 103 -19.03 -41.81 -45.70
N GLY A 104 -19.88 -40.99 -46.31
CA GLY A 104 -21.20 -41.37 -46.81
C GLY A 104 -21.11 -42.53 -47.79
N LYS A 105 -20.24 -42.42 -48.81
CA LYS A 105 -20.01 -43.51 -49.78
C LYS A 105 -19.55 -44.81 -49.11
N LYS A 106 -18.65 -44.75 -48.11
CA LYS A 106 -18.23 -45.93 -47.33
C LYS A 106 -19.36 -46.55 -46.51
N MET A 107 -20.30 -45.75 -46.04
CA MET A 107 -21.50 -46.20 -45.32
C MET A 107 -22.64 -46.61 -46.26
N GLY A 108 -22.41 -46.66 -47.58
CA GLY A 108 -23.45 -46.94 -48.58
C GLY A 108 -24.46 -45.81 -48.76
N LEU A 109 -24.23 -44.65 -48.14
CA LEU A 109 -25.04 -43.45 -48.29
C LEU A 109 -24.59 -42.72 -49.56
N HIS A 110 -25.46 -42.71 -50.57
CA HIS A 110 -25.26 -41.86 -51.73
C HIS A 110 -25.69 -40.42 -51.40
N PRO A 111 -25.00 -39.40 -51.93
CA PRO A 111 -25.47 -38.03 -51.81
C PRO A 111 -26.89 -37.93 -52.37
N PRO A 112 -27.81 -37.23 -51.69
CA PRO A 112 -29.18 -37.07 -52.17
C PRO A 112 -29.14 -36.41 -53.56
N ALA A 113 -29.94 -36.93 -54.50
CA ALA A 113 -30.09 -36.30 -55.80
C ALA A 113 -30.70 -34.90 -55.61
N ASP A 114 -30.43 -33.93 -56.49
CA ASP A 114 -30.90 -32.53 -56.33
C ASP A 114 -32.43 -32.42 -56.10
N ARG A 115 -33.19 -33.37 -56.65
CA ARG A 115 -34.63 -33.56 -56.45
C ARG A 115 -35.07 -34.00 -55.03
N GLN A 116 -34.14 -34.36 -54.15
CA GLN A 116 -34.37 -34.78 -52.76
C GLN A 116 -33.91 -33.71 -51.75
N ILE A 117 -33.28 -32.62 -52.21
CA ILE A 117 -32.83 -31.52 -51.36
C ILE A 117 -33.98 -30.51 -51.23
N ILE A 118 -34.60 -30.45 -50.05
CA ILE A 118 -35.61 -29.44 -49.74
C ILE A 118 -34.90 -28.24 -49.13
N SER A 119 -34.80 -27.14 -49.86
CA SER A 119 -34.37 -25.85 -49.31
C SER A 119 -35.53 -25.21 -48.56
N LEU A 120 -35.49 -25.22 -47.23
CA LEU A 120 -36.39 -24.43 -46.41
C LEU A 120 -35.86 -23.00 -46.38
N ASN A 121 -36.55 -22.12 -47.10
CA ASN A 121 -36.34 -20.67 -47.06
C ASN A 121 -37.27 -20.06 -45.99
#